data_AF-A0A9N8X2D4-F1
#
_entry.id   AF-A0A9N8X2D4-F1
#
_cell.length_a   1.000
_cell.length_b   1.000
_cell.length_c   1.000
_cell.angle_alpha   90.00
_cell.angle_beta   90.00
_cell.angle_gamma   90.00
#
_symmetry.space_group_name_H-M   'P 1'
#
loop_
_entity.id
_entity.type
_entity.pdbx_description
1 polymer ?
#
loop_
_entity_poly.entity_id
_entity_poly.type
_entity_poly.pdbx_seq_one_letter_code
_entity_poly.pdbx_strand_id
1 'polypeptide(L)'
;MTEPTSDFCAAYGCPMLGVYGFSGKWYCCCHFNANPALNDAITAELHRMKSVVDRVVLARREHRADAQLENSLVLITREIGQQQTIPTSNVTGPTHAAPHFSETDA
;
A
#
# COMPACT_ATOMS: atom_id res chain seq x y z
N MET A 1 27.24 -12.30 -16.20
CA MET A 1 26.85 -10.94 -15.76
C MET A 1 25.86 -11.13 -14.63
N THR A 2 26.31 -11.02 -13.39
CA THR A 2 25.43 -11.06 -12.22
C THR A 2 25.03 -9.62 -11.95
N GLU A 3 23.81 -9.24 -12.36
CA GLU A 3 23.25 -7.94 -12.01
C GLU A 3 23.18 -7.82 -10.47
N PRO A 4 23.48 -6.65 -9.90
CA PRO A 4 23.26 -6.41 -8.48
C PRO A 4 21.74 -6.36 -8.23
N THR A 5 21.14 -7.52 -7.98
CA THR A 5 19.79 -7.57 -7.40
C THR A 5 19.94 -7.12 -5.96
N SER A 6 19.73 -5.83 -5.67
CA SER A 6 19.49 -5.46 -4.29
C SER A 6 18.29 -6.30 -3.84
N ASP A 7 18.46 -7.13 -2.81
CA ASP A 7 17.34 -7.92 -2.28
C ASP A 7 16.24 -7.02 -1.71
N PHE A 8 16.57 -5.75 -1.47
CA PHE A 8 15.76 -4.76 -0.80
C PHE A 8 15.64 -3.45 -1.58
N CYS A 9 14.48 -2.82 -1.46
CA CYS A 9 14.14 -1.52 -2.04
C CYS A 9 14.83 -0.37 -1.30
N ALA A 10 15.26 0.65 -2.04
CA ALA A 10 15.93 1.84 -1.49
C ALA A 10 15.01 2.76 -0.65
N ALA A 11 13.69 2.60 -0.71
CA ALA A 11 12.76 3.42 0.07
C ALA A 11 12.86 3.07 1.58
N TYR A 12 12.72 1.80 1.94
CA TYR A 12 12.65 1.35 3.35
C TYR A 12 13.07 -0.12 3.56
N GLY A 13 13.85 -0.70 2.64
CA GLY A 13 14.36 -2.06 2.81
C GLY A 13 13.33 -3.16 2.57
N CYS A 14 12.19 -2.89 1.92
CA CYS A 14 11.21 -3.94 1.61
C CYS A 14 11.76 -4.92 0.55
N PRO A 15 11.36 -6.21 0.57
CA PRO A 15 11.77 -7.18 -0.44
C PRO A 15 11.48 -6.67 -1.86
N MET A 16 12.42 -6.84 -2.78
CA MET A 16 12.28 -6.36 -4.16
C MET A 16 11.29 -7.21 -4.97
N LEU A 17 10.07 -6.69 -5.11
CA LEU A 17 8.99 -7.23 -5.94
C LEU A 17 9.12 -6.87 -7.44
N GLY A 18 10.31 -6.46 -7.87
CA GLY A 18 10.65 -5.96 -9.21
C GLY A 18 11.83 -4.99 -9.12
N VAL A 19 12.61 -4.87 -10.19
CA VAL A 19 13.81 -4.03 -10.24
C VAL A 19 13.52 -2.82 -11.12
N TYR A 20 13.20 -1.68 -10.52
CA TYR A 20 13.00 -0.42 -11.24
C TYR A 20 14.08 0.58 -10.82
N GLY A 21 15.03 0.83 -11.71
CA GLY A 21 16.13 1.78 -11.47
C GLY A 21 15.73 3.21 -11.81
N PHE A 22 15.89 4.13 -10.87
CA PHE A 22 15.73 5.57 -11.10
C PHE A 22 16.79 6.36 -10.33
N SER A 23 17.51 7.26 -11.02
CA SER A 23 18.54 8.12 -10.43
C SER A 23 19.60 7.37 -9.58
N GLY A 24 20.00 6.17 -10.01
CA GLY A 24 21.00 5.34 -9.32
C GLY A 24 20.48 4.59 -8.08
N LYS A 25 19.17 4.60 -7.83
CA LYS A 25 18.52 3.83 -6.76
C LYS A 25 17.57 2.78 -7.34
N TRP A 26 17.41 1.67 -6.62
CA TRP A 26 16.53 0.56 -7.00
C TRP A 26 15.28 0.56 -6.14
N TYR A 27 14.12 0.55 -6.78
CA TYR A 27 12.82 0.53 -6.12
C TYR A 27 12.02 -0.70 -6.54
N CYS A 28 11.24 -1.24 -5.59
CA CYS A 28 10.21 -2.21 -5.93
C CYS A 28 9.03 -1.51 -6.65
N CYS A 29 8.20 -2.27 -7.35
CA CYS A 29 7.02 -1.74 -8.05
C CYS A 29 6.07 -0.93 -7.16
N CYS A 30 5.99 -1.22 -5.86
CA CYS A 30 5.12 -0.52 -4.91
C CYS A 30 5.64 0.87 -4.52
N HIS A 31 6.96 1.06 -4.51
CA HIS A 31 7.59 2.34 -4.14
C HIS A 31 8.05 3.16 -5.35
N PHE A 32 8.20 2.53 -6.51
CA PHE A 32 8.56 3.22 -7.73
C PHE A 32 7.48 4.25 -8.09
N ASN A 33 7.88 5.54 -8.13
CA ASN A 33 7.00 6.68 -8.41
C ASN A 33 5.83 6.86 -7.40
N ALA A 34 5.91 6.26 -6.22
CA ALA A 34 4.96 6.50 -5.14
C ALA A 34 5.20 7.87 -4.50
N ASN A 35 4.14 8.48 -3.94
CA ASN A 35 4.28 9.69 -3.13
C ASN A 35 5.13 9.37 -1.89
N PRO A 36 6.25 10.08 -1.65
CA PRO A 36 7.12 9.82 -0.50
C PRO A 36 6.41 9.85 0.86
N ALA A 37 5.34 10.65 0.99
CA ALA A 37 4.54 10.72 2.22
C ALA A 37 3.79 9.42 2.55
N LEU A 38 3.62 8.52 1.58
CA LEU A 38 2.92 7.24 1.75
C LEU A 38 3.87 6.05 1.95
N ASN A 39 5.19 6.25 1.81
CA ASN A 39 6.15 5.14 1.82
C ASN A 39 6.11 4.30 3.11
N ASP A 40 5.95 4.95 4.28
CA ASP A 40 5.83 4.24 5.56
C ASP A 40 4.57 3.38 5.61
N ALA A 41 3.45 3.91 5.11
CA ALA A 41 2.18 3.19 5.05
C ALA A 41 2.23 2.02 4.05
N ILE A 42 2.84 2.22 2.88
CA ILE A 42 3.11 1.16 1.90
C ILE A 42 3.97 0.06 2.53
N THR A 43 5.04 0.43 3.22
CA THR A 43 5.94 -0.53 3.89
C THR A 43 5.21 -1.31 4.98
N ALA A 44 4.40 -0.63 5.81
CA ALA A 44 3.61 -1.28 6.86
C ALA A 44 2.61 -2.28 6.27
N GLU A 45 1.94 -1.93 5.17
CA GLU A 45 0.98 -2.82 4.52
C GLU A 45 1.65 -4.05 3.88
N LEU A 46 2.81 -3.86 3.24
CA LEU A 46 3.61 -4.97 2.73
C LEU A 46 4.07 -5.91 3.85
N HIS A 47 4.43 -5.38 5.03
CA HIS A 47 4.73 -6.20 6.21
C HIS A 47 3.50 -6.92 6.76
N ARG A 48 2.33 -6.27 6.78
CA ARG A 48 1.06 -6.90 7.18
C ARG A 48 0.74 -8.09 6.27
N MET A 49 1.05 -7.98 4.99
CA MET A 49 0.81 -9.01 3.97
C MET A 49 2.05 -9.89 3.67
N LYS A 50 2.98 -10.02 4.63
CA LYS A 50 4.27 -10.69 4.41
C LYS A 50 4.17 -12.06 3.73
N SER A 51 3.19 -12.89 4.08
CA SER A 51 3.00 -14.21 3.46
C SER A 51 2.70 -14.16 1.97
N VAL A 52 2.00 -13.12 1.50
CA VAL A 52 1.73 -12.88 0.07
C VAL A 52 3.00 -12.38 -0.61
N VAL A 53 3.69 -11.41 0.02
CA VAL A 53 4.96 -10.85 -0.47
C VAL A 53 6.01 -11.95 -0.64
N ASP A 54 6.18 -12.81 0.36
CA ASP A 54 7.14 -13.93 0.33
C ASP A 54 6.83 -14.91 -0.81
N ARG A 55 5.55 -15.21 -1.07
CA ARG A 55 5.14 -16.07 -2.20
C ARG A 55 5.47 -15.45 -3.55
N VAL A 56 5.29 -14.14 -3.70
CA VAL A 56 5.63 -13.42 -4.93
C VAL A 56 7.14 -13.38 -5.14
N VAL A 57 7.92 -13.12 -4.08
CA VAL A 57 9.38 -13.14 -4.12
C VAL A 57 9.89 -14.55 -4.52
N LEU A 58 9.34 -15.60 -3.92
CA LEU A 58 9.68 -16.98 -4.27
C LEU A 58 9.33 -17.30 -5.73
N ALA A 59 8.11 -16.94 -6.18
CA ALA A 59 7.68 -17.14 -7.56
C ALA A 59 8.58 -16.43 -8.57
N ARG A 60 9.07 -15.22 -8.25
CA ARG A 60 10.07 -14.51 -9.08
C ARG A 60 11.40 -15.24 -9.14
N ARG A 61 11.92 -15.70 -8.00
CA ARG A 61 13.19 -16.46 -7.93
C ARG A 61 13.12 -17.77 -8.70
N GLU A 62 11.95 -18.39 -8.74
CA GLU A 62 11.68 -19.64 -9.46
C GLU A 62 11.25 -19.40 -10.92
N HIS A 63 11.32 -18.16 -11.44
CA HIS A 63 10.92 -17.76 -12.80
C HIS A 63 9.48 -18.14 -13.19
N ARG A 64 8.59 -18.20 -12.20
CA ARG A 64 7.17 -18.53 -12.34
C ARG A 64 6.30 -17.42 -11.77
N ALA A 65 6.76 -16.18 -11.98
CA ALA A 65 6.09 -14.98 -11.54
C ALA A 65 4.68 -14.94 -12.14
N ASP A 66 3.68 -14.85 -11.26
CA ASP A 66 2.28 -14.72 -11.63
C ASP A 66 1.94 -13.23 -11.70
N ALA A 67 1.70 -12.73 -12.91
CA ALA A 67 1.32 -11.34 -13.15
C ALA A 67 0.07 -10.92 -12.36
N GLN A 68 -0.84 -11.85 -12.04
CA GLN A 68 -2.02 -11.56 -11.25
C GLN A 68 -1.65 -11.24 -9.79
N LEU A 69 -0.76 -12.04 -9.18
CA LEU A 69 -0.32 -11.81 -7.80
C LEU A 69 0.48 -10.50 -7.66
N GLU A 70 1.31 -10.19 -8.64
CA GLU A 70 2.06 -8.92 -8.67
C GLU A 70 1.14 -7.71 -8.82
N ASN A 71 0.16 -7.79 -9.72
CA ASN A 71 -0.82 -6.74 -9.92
C ASN A 71 -1.67 -6.50 -8.66
N SER A 72 -2.06 -7.57 -7.94
CA SER A 72 -2.81 -7.42 -6.68
C SER A 72 -2.03 -6.61 -5.63
N LEU A 73 -0.72 -6.84 -5.48
CA LEU A 73 0.12 -6.07 -4.56
C LEU A 73 0.21 -4.59 -4.98
N VAL A 74 0.40 -4.32 -6.27
CA VAL A 74 0.44 -2.94 -6.78
C VAL A 74 -0.88 -2.22 -6.54
N LEU A 75 -2.02 -2.86 -6.82
CA LEU A 75 -3.34 -2.25 -6.62
C LEU A 75 -3.61 -1.91 -5.15
N ILE A 76 -3.37 -2.85 -4.25
CA ILE A 76 -3.56 -2.63 -2.81
C ILE A 76 -2.69 -1.46 -2.32
N THR A 77 -1.42 -1.41 -2.73
CA THR A 77 -0.53 -0.32 -2.32
C THR A 77 -0.91 1.04 -2.92
N ARG A 78 -1.55 1.08 -4.10
CA ARG A 78 -2.05 2.32 -4.72
C ARG A 78 -3.28 2.89 -4.01
N GLU A 79 -4.09 2.04 -3.40
CA GLU A 79 -5.29 2.44 -2.66
C GLU A 79 -4.96 3.05 -1.29
N ILE A 80 -3.73 2.88 -0.80
CA ILE A 80 -3.28 3.44 0.48
C ILE A 80 -3.37 4.97 0.44
N GLY A 81 -4.06 5.53 1.44
CA GLY A 81 -4.26 6.96 1.56
C GLY A 81 -5.34 7.55 0.65
N GLN A 82 -6.03 6.73 -0.16
CA GLN A 82 -7.18 7.19 -0.93
C GLN A 82 -8.45 7.17 -0.07
N GLN A 83 -9.09 8.33 0.10
CA GLN A 83 -10.42 8.41 0.70
C GLN A 83 -11.46 7.98 -0.35
N GLN A 84 -12.17 6.88 -0.06
CA GLN A 84 -13.28 6.45 -0.91
C GLN A 84 -14.49 7.37 -0.70
N THR A 85 -15.14 7.76 -1.78
CA THR A 85 -16.41 8.49 -1.68
C THR A 85 -17.46 7.54 -1.12
N ILE A 86 -17.96 7.85 0.08
CA ILE A 86 -19.10 7.12 0.65
C ILE A 86 -20.33 7.51 -0.19
N PRO A 87 -21.04 6.55 -0.81
CA PRO A 87 -22.29 6.87 -1.47
C PRO A 87 -23.22 7.48 -0.43
N THR A 88 -23.57 8.76 -0.61
CA THR A 88 -24.62 9.40 0.19
C THR A 88 -25.95 8.82 -0.25
N SER A 89 -26.25 7.60 0.20
CA SER A 89 -27.64 7.18 0.28
C SER A 89 -28.36 8.21 1.15
N ASN A 90 -29.65 8.45 0.89
CA ASN A 90 -30.48 9.32 1.69
C ASN A 90 -30.55 8.72 3.09
N VAL A 91 -29.61 9.04 3.96
CA VAL A 91 -29.65 8.65 5.37
C VAL A 91 -30.80 9.44 5.95
N THR A 92 -31.98 8.80 6.04
CA THR A 92 -33.05 9.26 6.91
C THR A 92 -32.47 9.20 8.30
N GLY A 93 -31.95 10.33 8.78
CA GLY A 93 -31.38 10.43 10.13
C GLY A 93 -32.40 9.93 11.15
N PRO A 94 -31.96 9.42 12.31
CA PRO A 94 -32.89 9.12 13.38
C PRO A 94 -33.69 10.38 13.68
N THR A 95 -35.01 10.28 13.67
CA THR A 95 -35.97 11.37 14.00
C THR A 95 -35.76 11.93 15.43
N HIS A 96 -34.80 11.39 16.17
CA HIS A 96 -34.51 11.69 17.56
C HIS A 96 -33.02 11.99 17.77
N ALA A 97 -32.39 12.79 16.91
CA ALA A 97 -31.14 13.46 17.34
C ALA A 97 -31.44 14.20 18.65
N ALA A 98 -30.79 13.79 19.74
CA ALA A 98 -31.03 14.37 21.05
C ALA A 98 -30.83 15.89 20.96
N PRO A 99 -31.76 16.70 21.50
CA PRO A 99 -31.61 18.15 21.48
C PRO A 99 -30.30 18.51 22.16
N HIS A 100 -29.59 19.44 21.51
CA HIS A 100 -28.31 20.01 21.93
C HIS A 100 -28.35 20.30 23.44
N PHE A 101 -27.41 19.72 24.21
CA PHE A 101 -27.23 20.11 25.60
C PHE A 101 -26.72 21.55 25.60
N SER A 102 -27.55 22.50 26.05
CA SER A 102 -27.09 23.82 26.44
C SER A 102 -26.69 23.73 27.90
N GLU A 103 -25.39 23.80 28.17
CA GLU A 103 -24.83 23.95 29.51
C GLU A 103 -25.36 25.27 30.10
N THR A 104 -26.13 25.17 31.18
CA THR A 104 -26.54 26.35 31.96
C THR A 104 -25.49 26.57 33.04
N ASP A 105 -24.71 27.64 32.88
CA ASP A 105 -23.73 28.11 33.88
C ASP A 105 -24.48 28.50 35.17
N ALA A 106 -23.95 28.06 36.32
CA ALA A 106 -24.60 28.15 37.64
C ALA A 106 -24.06 29.33 38.47
#